data_AF-A0A182YLH3-F1
#
_entry.id   AF-A0A182YLH3-F1
#
_cell.length_a   1.000
_cell.length_b   1.000
_cell.length_c   1.000
_cell.angle_alpha   90.00
_cell.angle_beta   90.00
_cell.angle_gamma   90.00
#
_symmetry.space_group_name_H-M   'P 1'
#
loop_
_entity.id
_entity.type
_entity.pdbx_description
1 polymer ?
#
loop_
_entity_poly.entity_id
_entity_poly.type
_entity_poly.pdbx_seq_one_letter_code
_entity_poly.pdbx_strand_id
1 'polypeptide(L)'
;MNAAIVVCKGQLFVYGGLFESGSRQYTLSDLYSLDLHKLDVWKTLIANSLNSSEWLGSDSEGDSSDDDEDDDDDDDDDDDDDDDDDDSSEEDSSGMETE
;
A
#
# COMPACT_ATOMS: atom_id res chain seq x y z
N MET A 1 -9.39 3.45 -2.88
CA MET A 1 -7.92 3.28 -2.89
C MET A 1 -7.34 4.10 -1.74
N ASN A 2 -6.60 3.45 -0.86
CA ASN A 2 -5.99 4.10 0.30
C ASN A 2 -4.57 4.55 -0.04
N ALA A 3 -4.09 5.58 0.66
CA ALA A 3 -2.69 5.99 0.54
C ALA A 3 -1.78 4.86 1.05
N ALA A 4 -0.63 4.67 0.39
CA ALA A 4 0.41 3.78 0.89
C ALA A 4 1.28 4.52 1.90
N ILE A 5 1.54 3.89 3.05
CA ILE A 5 2.26 4.50 4.16
C ILE A 5 3.36 3.54 4.60
N VAL A 6 4.58 4.06 4.79
CA VAL A 6 5.70 3.30 5.35
C VAL A 6 6.51 4.17 6.31
N VAL A 7 7.02 3.56 7.37
CA VAL A 7 7.96 4.20 8.30
C VAL A 7 9.31 3.49 8.19
N CYS A 8 10.37 4.24 7.94
CA CYS A 8 11.73 3.71 7.87
C CYS A 8 12.70 4.70 8.50
N LYS A 9 13.55 4.23 9.42
CA LYS A 9 14.60 5.04 10.09
C LYS A 9 14.08 6.35 10.69
N GLY A 10 12.88 6.32 11.27
CA GLY A 10 12.24 7.52 11.87
C GLY A 10 11.70 8.53 10.86
N GLN A 11 11.59 8.15 9.59
CA GLN A 11 10.99 8.94 8.52
C GLN A 11 9.68 8.26 8.11
N LEU A 12 8.57 9.01 8.15
CA LEU A 12 7.29 8.61 7.58
C LEU A 12 7.28 8.97 6.10
N PHE A 13 6.82 8.06 5.25
CA PHE A 13 6.58 8.29 3.83
C PHE A 13 5.11 8.00 3.52
N VAL A 14 4.50 8.86 2.72
CA VAL A 14 3.10 8.75 2.28
C VAL A 14 3.05 8.91 0.78
N TYR A 15 2.50 7.91 0.09
CA TYR A 15 2.33 7.90 -1.36
C TYR A 15 0.86 7.83 -1.75
N GLY A 16 0.47 8.75 -2.63
CA GLY A 16 -0.82 8.76 -3.32
C GLY A 16 -2.04 8.79 -2.39
N GLY A 17 -3.12 8.15 -2.83
CA GLY A 17 -4.42 8.14 -2.17
C GLY A 17 -5.53 8.70 -3.06
N LEU A 18 -6.70 8.92 -2.48
CA LEU A 18 -7.84 9.54 -3.15
C LEU A 18 -8.22 10.82 -2.45
N PHE A 19 -8.51 11.85 -3.23
CA PHE A 19 -9.07 13.11 -2.77
C PHE A 19 -10.44 13.32 -3.40
N GLU A 20 -11.46 13.59 -2.59
CA GLU A 20 -12.83 13.79 -3.06
C GLU A 20 -13.22 15.26 -2.91
N SER A 21 -13.74 15.86 -3.98
CA SER A 21 -14.28 17.21 -4.00
C SER A 21 -15.66 17.20 -4.66
N GLY A 22 -16.71 17.19 -3.83
CA GLY A 22 -18.09 17.07 -4.30
C GLY A 22 -18.33 15.72 -4.97
N SER A 23 -18.72 15.73 -6.24
CA SER A 23 -18.91 14.52 -7.07
C SER A 23 -17.66 14.08 -7.83
N ARG A 24 -16.51 14.73 -7.59
CA ARG A 24 -15.25 14.42 -8.28
C ARG A 24 -14.28 13.72 -7.35
N GLN A 25 -13.64 12.68 -7.87
CA GLN A 25 -12.62 11.90 -7.17
C GLN A 25 -11.29 12.00 -7.92
N TYR A 26 -10.22 12.37 -7.22
CA TYR A 26 -8.90 12.53 -7.78
C TYR A 26 -7.97 11.46 -7.21
N THR A 27 -7.27 10.73 -8.08
CA THR A 27 -6.19 9.84 -7.66
C THR A 27 -4.91 10.65 -7.53
N LEU A 28 -4.34 10.62 -6.33
CA LEU A 28 -3.08 11.28 -6.01
C LEU A 28 -1.92 10.37 -6.39
N SER A 29 -0.88 10.94 -7.01
CA SER A 29 0.34 10.24 -7.45
C SER A 29 1.62 10.89 -6.89
N ASP A 30 1.48 11.68 -5.84
CA ASP A 30 2.57 12.35 -5.13
C ASP A 30 3.16 11.50 -4.00
N LEU A 31 4.37 11.85 -3.61
CA LEU A 31 5.11 11.24 -2.50
C LEU A 31 5.63 12.32 -1.57
N TYR A 32 5.32 12.18 -0.29
CA TYR A 32 5.81 13.06 0.76
C TYR A 32 6.56 12.28 1.84
N SER A 33 7.41 13.00 2.57
CA SER A 33 8.09 12.48 3.75
C SER A 33 8.04 13.46 4.93
N LEU A 34 7.91 12.92 6.15
CA LEU A 34 7.91 13.67 7.41
C LEU A 34 8.87 13.03 8.43
N ASP A 35 9.76 13.84 9.01
CA ASP A 35 10.69 13.39 10.05
C ASP A 35 9.91 13.24 11.36
N LEU A 36 9.84 12.03 11.90
CA LEU A 36 9.03 11.74 13.09
C LEU A 36 9.65 12.26 14.40
N HIS A 37 10.93 12.64 14.39
CA HIS A 37 11.56 13.24 15.57
C HIS A 37 11.30 14.75 15.64
N LYS A 38 11.17 15.40 14.49
CA LYS A 38 11.00 16.87 14.39
C LYS A 38 9.55 17.29 14.18
N LEU A 39 8.80 16.53 13.38
CA LEU A 39 7.39 16.79 13.03
C LEU A 39 7.12 18.22 12.56
N ASP A 40 8.11 18.85 11.93
CA ASP A 40 8.13 20.27 11.62
C ASP A 40 7.65 20.57 10.20
N VAL A 41 8.19 19.86 9.20
CA VAL A 41 7.95 20.16 7.79
C VAL A 41 7.82 18.89 6.96
N TRP A 42 6.76 18.83 6.15
CA TRP A 42 6.61 17.84 5.09
C TRP A 42 7.51 18.17 3.89
N LYS A 43 8.27 17.18 3.42
CA LYS A 43 9.07 17.29 2.21
C LYS A 43 8.39 16.56 1.06
N THR A 44 8.15 17.27 -0.03
CA THR A 44 7.69 16.67 -1.29
C THR A 44 8.87 15.98 -1.98
N LEU A 45 8.74 14.68 -2.20
CA LEU A 45 9.71 13.88 -2.96
C LEU A 45 9.27 13.74 -4.42
N ILE A 46 7.98 13.53 -4.65
CA ILE A 46 7.35 13.49 -5.97
C ILE A 46 6.15 14.43 -5.91
N ALA A 47 6.12 15.43 -6.79
CA ALA A 47 4.98 16.34 -6.90
C ALA A 47 3.87 15.70 -7.72
N ASN A 48 2.63 15.98 -7.37
CA ASN A 48 1.48 15.42 -8.06
C ASN A 48 1.36 16.03 -9.46
N SER A 49 1.32 15.21 -10.51
CA SER A 49 1.07 15.68 -11.87
C SER A 49 -0.44 15.71 -12.17
N LEU A 50 -1.22 16.48 -11.41
CA LEU A 50 -2.68 16.60 -11.64
C LEU A 50 -3.01 17.13 -13.04
N ASN A 51 -2.07 17.83 -13.65
CA ASN A 51 -2.16 18.37 -15.01
C ASN A 51 -2.09 17.29 -16.12
N SER A 52 -1.80 16.02 -15.82
CA SER A 52 -1.90 14.91 -16.77
C SER A 52 -3.14 14.03 -16.59
N SER A 53 -3.89 14.22 -15.50
CA SER A 53 -5.11 13.46 -15.23
C SER A 53 -6.32 14.23 -15.75
N GLU A 54 -6.52 14.19 -17.07
CA GLU A 54 -7.73 14.68 -17.70
C GLU A 54 -8.93 13.92 -17.13
N TRP A 55 -9.82 14.63 -16.44
CA TRP A 55 -11.07 14.08 -15.96
C TRP A 55 -11.91 13.64 -17.17
N LEU A 56 -11.96 12.32 -17.42
CA LEU A 56 -12.90 11.69 -18.35
C LEU A 56 -14.29 11.69 -17.68
N GLY A 57 -14.90 12.87 -17.56
CA GLY A 57 -16.27 12.98 -17.12
C GLY A 57 -17.16 12.20 -18.08
N SER A 58 -18.14 11.48 -17.53
CA SER A 58 -19.13 10.65 -18.23
C SER A 58 -20.09 11.42 -19.17
N ASP A 59 -19.61 12.45 -19.87
CA ASP A 59 -20.30 13.04 -21.02
C ASP A 59 -19.91 12.35 -22.34
N SER A 60 -19.21 11.21 -22.28
CA SER A 60 -19.08 10.30 -23.42
C SER A 60 -20.24 9.31 -23.39
N GLU A 61 -21.43 9.81 -23.75
CA GLU A 61 -22.56 9.01 -24.25
C GLU A 61 -22.11 8.37 -25.59
N GLY A 62 -21.22 7.39 -25.50
CA GLY A 62 -20.77 6.57 -26.61
C GLY A 62 -21.48 5.23 -26.52
N ASP A 63 -22.55 5.11 -27.31
CA ASP A 63 -23.26 3.89 -27.69
C ASP A 63 -22.33 2.66 -27.66
N SER A 64 -22.41 1.87 -26.58
CA SER A 64 -21.74 0.58 -26.49
C SER A 64 -22.80 -0.47 -26.77
N SER A 65 -22.86 -0.91 -28.03
CA SER A 65 -23.63 -2.07 -28.44
C SER A 65 -23.14 -3.29 -27.65
N ASP A 66 -24.10 -3.83 -26.90
CA ASP A 66 -24.15 -5.17 -26.34
C ASP A 66 -23.87 -6.21 -27.45
N ASP A 67 -22.95 -7.14 -27.21
CA ASP A 67 -23.13 -8.54 -27.60
C ASP A 67 -22.16 -9.45 -26.83
N ASP A 68 -22.76 -10.51 -26.30
CA ASP A 68 -22.27 -11.56 -25.42
C ASP A 68 -21.10 -12.39 -25.99
N GLU A 69 -20.44 -13.15 -25.09
CA GLU A 69 -19.99 -14.56 -25.24
C GLU A 69 -18.93 -14.83 -24.14
N ASP A 70 -19.31 -15.29 -22.94
CA ASP A 70 -19.64 -16.67 -22.53
C ASP A 70 -18.40 -17.57 -22.32
N ASP A 71 -18.38 -18.09 -21.08
CA ASP A 71 -17.91 -19.41 -20.63
C ASP A 71 -16.43 -19.80 -20.38
N ASP A 72 -16.36 -20.67 -19.37
CA ASP A 72 -15.38 -21.72 -19.03
C ASP A 72 -14.24 -21.43 -18.03
N ASP A 73 -14.57 -21.78 -16.76
CA ASP A 73 -13.91 -22.80 -15.92
C ASP A 73 -12.46 -23.20 -16.27
N ASP A 74 -11.57 -23.17 -15.27
CA ASP A 74 -10.98 -24.41 -14.76
C ASP A 74 -10.31 -24.21 -13.39
N ASP A 75 -10.74 -25.05 -12.44
CA ASP A 75 -10.04 -25.45 -11.22
C ASP A 75 -8.62 -25.94 -11.54
N ASP A 76 -7.63 -25.62 -10.70
CA ASP A 76 -6.72 -26.68 -10.24
C ASP A 76 -6.01 -26.26 -8.95
N ASP A 77 -6.28 -27.07 -7.92
CA ASP A 77 -5.52 -27.27 -6.69
C ASP A 77 -4.04 -27.54 -7.01
N ASP A 78 -3.13 -27.03 -6.17
CA ASP A 78 -2.00 -27.86 -5.75
C ASP A 78 -1.49 -27.39 -4.37
N ASP A 79 -1.83 -28.23 -3.38
CA ASP A 79 -1.15 -28.38 -2.10
C ASP A 79 0.36 -28.57 -2.31
N ASP A 80 1.19 -27.95 -1.46
CA ASP A 80 2.35 -28.67 -0.94
C ASP A 80 2.76 -28.10 0.43
N ASP A 81 2.43 -28.88 1.45
CA ASP A 81 3.08 -28.95 2.75
C ASP A 81 4.60 -29.03 2.61
N ASP A 82 5.36 -28.34 3.47
CA ASP A 82 6.38 -29.07 4.24
C ASP A 82 6.86 -28.28 5.47
N ASP A 83 6.81 -29.01 6.58
CA ASP A 83 7.29 -28.74 7.92
C ASP A 83 8.78 -28.35 7.97
N ASP A 84 9.14 -27.52 8.96
CA ASP A 84 10.36 -27.78 9.73
C ASP A 84 10.19 -27.28 11.17
N ASP A 85 9.84 -28.25 12.01
CA ASP A 85 9.83 -28.29 13.47
C ASP A 85 11.27 -28.39 14.04
N ASP A 86 11.39 -28.34 15.37
CA ASP A 86 12.53 -28.79 16.20
C ASP A 86 13.60 -27.71 16.54
N ASP A 87 13.56 -27.03 17.68
CA ASP A 87 13.63 -27.42 19.11
C ASP A 87 15.06 -27.39 19.72
N SER A 88 15.09 -26.89 20.96
CA SER A 88 16.03 -27.17 22.05
C SER A 88 17.50 -26.70 22.01
N SER A 89 17.83 -25.87 23.01
CA SER A 89 18.88 -26.02 24.05
C SER A 89 19.40 -24.63 24.47
N GLU A 90 19.71 -24.29 25.73
CA GLU A 90 19.77 -24.99 27.01
C GLU A 90 19.92 -23.91 28.11
N GLU A 91 19.24 -24.15 29.23
CA GLU A 91 19.65 -24.00 30.62
C GLU A 91 20.35 -22.76 31.22
N ASP A 92 19.73 -22.37 32.33
CA ASP A 92 20.19 -21.70 33.54
C ASP A 92 21.66 -21.95 33.95
N SER A 93 22.36 -20.87 34.33
CA SER A 93 23.56 -20.94 35.17
C SER A 93 23.68 -19.69 36.03
N SER A 94 23.06 -19.74 37.22
CA SER A 94 23.60 -19.36 38.53
C SER A 94 24.57 -18.17 38.65
N GLY A 95 24.14 -17.18 39.44
CA GLY A 95 24.87 -16.67 40.61
C GLY A 95 26.17 -15.87 40.41
N MET A 96 26.18 -14.61 40.87
CA MET A 96 27.01 -14.21 42.02
C MET A 96 26.68 -12.78 42.46
N GLU A 97 26.32 -12.69 43.72
CA GLU A 97 26.19 -11.50 44.54
C GLU A 97 27.60 -10.94 44.75
N THR A 98 27.79 -9.62 44.62
CA THR A 98 29.00 -8.96 45.12
C THR A 98 28.58 -7.89 46.10
N GLU A 99 29.02 -8.09 47.34
CA GLU A 99 29.04 -7.12 48.44
C GLU A 99 29.77 -5.82 48.08
#